data_AF-A0A6L6LB92-F1
#
_entry.id   AF-A0A6L6LB92-F1
#
_cell.length_a   1.000
_cell.length_b   1.000
_cell.length_c   1.000
_cell.angle_alpha   90.00
_cell.angle_beta   90.00
_cell.angle_gamma   90.00
#
_symmetry.space_group_name_H-M   'P 1'
#
loop_
_entity.id
_entity.type
_entity.pdbx_description
1 polymer ?
#
loop_
_entity_poly.entity_id
_entity_poly.type
_entity_poly.pdbx_seq_one_letter_code
_entity_poly.pdbx_strand_id
1 'polypeptide(L)'
;MDLIEKAYSCTKLWISIIVAIIYSVLLVSYQHHIQGLEKPAGMQEALVFLFNYPQDYFGALILGLVIHAICVVMIICLILCFIGIVTSRVDPNVVMMINLAMTIIMIVLNNLYAKYVSALVMAIAVIGIVGWAIANADT
;
A
#
# COMPACT_ATOMS: atom_id res chain seq x y z
N MET A 1 24.13 -15.89 -9.20
CA MET A 1 23.72 -15.06 -8.05
C MET A 1 22.42 -15.64 -7.53
N ASP A 2 22.49 -16.25 -6.35
CA ASP A 2 21.37 -16.93 -5.70
C ASP A 2 20.22 -15.94 -5.40
N LEU A 3 18.98 -16.41 -5.27
CA LEU A 3 17.82 -15.55 -4.99
C LEU A 3 18.04 -14.73 -3.71
N ILE A 4 18.74 -15.34 -2.75
CA ILE A 4 19.14 -14.75 -1.46
C ILE A 4 20.18 -13.63 -1.65
N GLU A 5 21.19 -13.83 -2.49
CA GLU A 5 22.18 -12.78 -2.80
C GLU A 5 21.54 -11.60 -3.53
N LYS A 6 20.59 -11.87 -4.43
CA LYS A 6 19.80 -10.81 -5.09
C LYS A 6 18.99 -10.00 -4.09
N ALA A 7 18.30 -10.66 -3.15
CA ALA A 7 17.56 -9.99 -2.09
C ALA A 7 18.49 -9.12 -1.22
N TYR A 8 19.67 -9.64 -0.86
CA TYR A 8 20.68 -8.88 -0.10
C TYR A 8 21.26 -7.70 -0.90
N SER A 9 21.41 -7.84 -2.22
CA SER A 9 21.84 -6.74 -3.09
C SER A 9 20.78 -5.64 -3.27
N CYS A 10 19.49 -5.98 -3.08
CA CYS A 10 18.39 -5.01 -3.09
C CYS A 10 18.33 -4.18 -1.79
N THR A 11 18.97 -4.63 -0.72
CA THR A 11 19.12 -3.86 0.53
C THR A 11 20.27 -2.85 0.46
N LYS A 12 20.42 -2.12 -0.65
CA LYS A 12 21.33 -0.96 -0.68
C LYS A 12 20.62 0.26 -0.10
N LEU A 13 21.33 1.02 0.71
CA LEU A 13 20.80 2.21 1.39
C LEU A 13 20.08 3.19 0.43
N TRP A 14 20.64 3.39 -0.77
CA TRP A 14 20.08 4.32 -1.76
C TRP A 14 18.73 3.84 -2.33
N ILE A 15 18.51 2.53 -2.47
CA ILE A 15 17.22 1.97 -2.91
C ILE A 15 16.16 2.28 -1.86
N SER A 16 16.49 2.06 -0.59
CA SER A 16 15.59 2.32 0.53
C SER A 16 15.23 3.80 0.66
N ILE A 17 16.19 4.69 0.42
CA ILE A 17 15.94 6.15 0.37
C ILE A 17 14.95 6.48 -0.76
N ILE A 18 15.16 5.94 -1.96
CA ILE A 18 14.25 6.17 -3.10
C ILE A 18 12.84 5.66 -2.79
N VAL A 19 12.71 4.44 -2.25
CA VAL A 19 11.41 3.87 -1.87
C VAL A 19 10.72 4.74 -0.81
N ALA A 20 11.47 5.25 0.18
CA ALA A 20 10.95 6.14 1.20
C ALA A 20 10.39 7.45 0.62
N ILE A 21 11.13 8.06 -0.31
CA ILE A 21 10.71 9.30 -0.98
C ILE A 21 9.45 9.05 -1.79
N ILE A 22 9.45 8.02 -2.63
CA ILE A 22 8.28 7.66 -3.46
C ILE A 22 7.07 7.38 -2.57
N TYR A 23 7.24 6.58 -1.51
CA TYR A 23 6.17 6.28 -0.57
C TYR A 23 5.61 7.53 0.10
N SER A 24 6.48 8.46 0.53
CA SER A 24 6.07 9.70 1.16
C SER A 24 5.27 10.59 0.20
N VAL A 25 5.73 10.73 -1.05
CA VAL A 25 5.02 11.49 -2.08
C VAL A 25 3.65 10.86 -2.35
N LEU A 26 3.59 9.54 -2.55
CA LEU A 26 2.33 8.81 -2.75
C LEU A 26 1.37 9.01 -1.58
N LEU A 27 1.87 8.94 -0.35
CA LEU A 27 1.06 9.12 0.85
C LEU A 27 0.47 10.52 0.93
N VAL A 28 1.25 11.56 0.64
CA VAL A 28 0.77 12.95 0.59
C VAL A 28 -0.27 13.13 -0.52
N SER A 29 -0.03 12.57 -1.71
CA SER A 29 -0.99 12.61 -2.81
C SER A 29 -2.29 11.89 -2.43
N TYR A 30 -2.21 10.73 -1.77
CA TYR A 30 -3.38 10.01 -1.28
C TYR A 30 -4.16 10.87 -0.28
N GLN A 31 -3.48 11.47 0.70
CA GLN A 31 -4.11 12.38 1.66
C GLN A 31 -4.85 13.53 0.98
N HIS A 32 -4.31 14.08 -0.10
CA HIS A 32 -4.97 15.14 -0.86
C HIS A 32 -6.29 14.67 -1.50
N HIS A 33 -6.30 13.48 -2.10
CA HIS A 33 -7.50 12.92 -2.72
C HIS A 33 -8.59 12.60 -1.69
N ILE A 34 -8.22 12.21 -0.46
CA ILE A 34 -9.20 11.87 0.59
C ILE A 34 -9.61 13.06 1.46
N GLN A 35 -9.25 14.30 1.13
CA GLN A 35 -9.66 15.47 1.92
C GLN A 35 -11.19 15.63 2.05
N GLY A 36 -11.97 15.07 1.11
CA GLY A 36 -13.43 15.01 1.21
C GLY A 36 -13.99 13.94 2.16
N LEU A 37 -13.14 13.05 2.71
CA LEU A 37 -13.49 11.93 3.61
C LEU A 37 -13.02 12.23 5.05
N GLU A 38 -13.46 13.36 5.62
CA GLU A 38 -12.95 13.86 6.92
C GLU A 38 -13.35 13.00 8.15
N LYS A 39 -14.30 12.06 8.02
CA LYS A 39 -14.77 11.19 9.11
C LYS A 39 -14.48 9.72 8.80
N PRO A 40 -14.43 8.81 9.80
CA PRO A 40 -14.21 7.39 9.54
C PRO A 40 -15.19 6.90 8.47
N ALA A 41 -14.70 6.76 7.24
CA ALA A 41 -15.55 6.48 6.10
C ALA A 41 -15.90 5.00 6.12
N GLY A 42 -17.16 4.71 6.43
CA GLY A 42 -17.77 3.43 6.14
C GLY A 42 -18.05 3.30 4.65
N MET A 43 -18.73 2.21 4.29
CA MET A 43 -19.14 1.94 2.91
C MET A 43 -20.03 3.06 2.35
N GLN A 44 -20.91 3.63 3.18
CA GLN A 44 -21.83 4.69 2.75
C GLN A 44 -21.08 5.96 2.34
N GLU A 45 -20.13 6.40 3.15
CA GLU A 45 -19.31 7.58 2.85
C GLU A 45 -18.44 7.36 1.61
N ALA A 46 -17.91 6.14 1.41
CA ALA A 46 -17.18 5.79 0.19
C ALA A 46 -18.07 5.85 -1.06
N LEU A 47 -19.31 5.38 -0.98
CA LEU A 47 -20.28 5.50 -2.09
C LEU A 47 -20.65 6.95 -2.37
N VAL A 48 -20.93 7.75 -1.33
CA VAL A 48 -21.22 9.19 -1.49
C VAL A 48 -20.02 9.91 -2.11
N PHE A 49 -18.81 9.57 -1.70
CA PHE A 49 -17.57 10.12 -2.26
C PHE A 49 -17.40 9.75 -3.73
N LEU A 50 -17.67 8.50 -4.11
CA LEU A 50 -17.63 8.07 -5.51
C LEU A 50 -18.58 8.87 -6.39
N PHE A 51 -19.83 9.07 -5.95
CA PHE A 51 -20.84 9.75 -6.77
C PHE A 51 -20.63 11.26 -6.84
N ASN A 52 -20.13 11.88 -5.77
CA ASN A 52 -19.92 13.33 -5.73
C ASN A 52 -18.56 13.75 -6.31
N TYR A 53 -17.53 12.92 -6.13
CA TYR A 53 -16.13 13.22 -6.49
C TYR A 53 -15.47 12.00 -7.16
N PRO A 54 -15.95 11.55 -8.33
CA PRO A 54 -15.49 10.30 -8.94
C PRO A 54 -14.00 10.31 -9.28
N GLN A 55 -13.46 11.43 -9.78
CA GLN A 55 -12.03 11.52 -10.10
C GLN A 55 -11.16 11.38 -8.85
N ASP A 56 -11.50 12.08 -7.77
CA ASP A 56 -10.76 12.01 -6.51
C ASP A 56 -10.89 10.63 -5.87
N TYR A 57 -12.05 9.99 -6.00
CA TYR A 57 -12.27 8.62 -5.59
C TYR A 57 -11.33 7.64 -6.28
N PHE A 58 -11.28 7.66 -7.61
CA PHE A 58 -10.42 6.73 -8.35
C PHE A 58 -8.94 7.00 -8.08
N GLY A 59 -8.55 8.27 -7.95
CA GLY A 59 -7.19 8.64 -7.54
C GLY A 59 -6.85 8.10 -6.14
N ALA A 60 -7.74 8.28 -5.16
CA ALA A 60 -7.57 7.73 -3.81
C ALA A 60 -7.49 6.19 -3.81
N LEU A 61 -8.34 5.52 -4.60
CA LEU A 61 -8.35 4.06 -4.70
C LEU A 61 -7.02 3.54 -5.28
N ILE A 62 -6.58 4.09 -6.41
CA ILE A 62 -5.33 3.65 -7.06
C ILE A 62 -4.13 3.94 -6.15
N LEU A 63 -4.00 5.16 -5.64
CA LEU A 63 -2.89 5.54 -4.77
C LEU A 63 -2.87 4.68 -3.51
N GLY A 64 -4.02 4.47 -2.88
CA GLY A 64 -4.17 3.65 -1.69
C GLY A 64 -3.75 2.18 -1.90
N LEU A 65 -4.17 1.59 -3.03
CA LEU A 65 -3.76 0.23 -3.41
C LEU A 65 -2.25 0.13 -3.65
N VAL A 66 -1.65 1.13 -4.32
CA VAL A 66 -0.20 1.16 -4.57
C VAL A 66 0.58 1.30 -3.26
N ILE A 67 0.15 2.17 -2.34
CA ILE A 67 0.75 2.34 -1.01
C ILE A 67 0.73 1.01 -0.24
N HIS A 68 -0.43 0.32 -0.20
CA HIS A 68 -0.53 -0.99 0.43
C HIS A 68 0.38 -2.03 -0.23
N ALA A 69 0.43 -2.08 -1.57
CA ALA A 69 1.28 -3.01 -2.30
C ALA A 69 2.77 -2.78 -1.99
N ILE A 70 3.22 -1.53 -1.94
CA ILE A 70 4.60 -1.18 -1.56
C ILE A 70 4.90 -1.67 -0.14
N CYS A 71 3.99 -1.46 0.81
CA CYS A 71 4.15 -1.98 2.17
C CYS A 71 4.29 -3.51 2.21
N VAL A 72 3.44 -4.24 1.47
CA VAL A 72 3.53 -5.71 1.40
C VAL A 72 4.86 -6.16 0.79
N VAL A 73 5.30 -5.54 -0.31
CA VAL A 73 6.59 -5.86 -0.94
C VAL A 73 7.75 -5.64 0.04
N MET A 74 7.74 -4.54 0.80
CA MET A 74 8.78 -4.26 1.80
C MET A 74 8.80 -5.30 2.93
N ILE A 75 7.64 -5.75 3.40
CA ILE A 75 7.54 -6.84 4.38
C ILE A 75 8.15 -8.13 3.82
N ILE A 76 7.81 -8.49 2.57
CA ILE A 76 8.36 -9.69 1.91
C ILE A 76 9.89 -9.56 1.78
N CYS A 77 10.40 -8.40 1.37
CA CYS A 77 11.83 -8.15 1.28
C CYS A 77 12.53 -8.34 2.63
N LEU A 78 11.94 -7.86 3.73
CA LEU A 78 12.50 -8.09 5.07
C LEU A 78 12.52 -9.55 5.47
N ILE A 79 11.44 -10.29 5.19
CA ILE A 79 11.37 -11.73 5.48
C ILE A 79 12.48 -12.47 4.71
N LEU A 80 12.66 -12.17 3.42
CA LEU A 80 13.72 -12.75 2.61
C LEU A 80 15.12 -12.40 3.13
N CYS A 81 15.34 -11.17 3.59
CA CYS A 81 16.60 -10.75 4.20
C CYS A 81 16.87 -11.51 5.51
N PHE A 82 15.85 -11.67 6.35
CA PHE A 82 15.96 -12.41 7.61
C PHE A 82 16.29 -13.89 7.36
N ILE A 83 15.61 -14.53 6.40
CA ILE A 83 15.93 -15.89 5.98
C ILE A 83 17.39 -15.97 5.53
N GLY A 84 17.86 -15.03 4.69
CA GLY A 84 19.23 -14.99 4.23
C GLY A 84 20.28 -14.91 5.35
N ILE A 85 20.01 -14.16 6.42
CA ILE A 85 20.89 -14.13 7.60
C ILE A 85 20.94 -15.50 8.28
N VAL A 86 19.75 -16.07 8.54
CA VAL A 86 19.63 -17.33 9.28
C VAL A 86 20.25 -18.50 8.51
N THR A 87 20.01 -18.58 7.19
CA THR A 87 20.47 -19.69 6.35
C THR A 87 21.91 -19.54 5.91
N SER A 88 22.32 -18.31 5.56
CA SER A 88 23.61 -18.07 4.92
C SER A 88 24.68 -17.51 5.87
N ARG A 89 24.36 -17.37 7.17
CA ARG A 89 25.23 -16.81 8.23
C ARG A 89 25.87 -15.48 7.83
N VAL A 90 25.12 -14.64 7.12
CA VAL A 90 25.56 -13.30 6.76
C VAL A 90 25.41 -12.41 7.99
N ASP A 91 26.49 -11.74 8.40
CA ASP A 91 26.44 -10.82 9.54
C ASP A 91 25.43 -9.69 9.29
N PRO A 92 24.54 -9.39 10.26
CA PRO A 92 23.57 -8.32 10.10
C PRO A 92 24.29 -6.99 9.93
N ASN A 93 24.10 -6.36 8.77
CA ASN A 93 24.68 -5.06 8.45
C ASN A 93 23.74 -3.92 8.90
N VAL A 94 24.32 -2.77 9.27
CA VAL A 94 23.63 -1.51 9.61
C VAL A 94 22.56 -1.14 8.58
N VAL A 95 22.81 -1.38 7.29
CA VAL A 95 21.85 -1.10 6.21
C VAL A 95 20.56 -1.90 6.37
N MET A 96 20.64 -3.14 6.84
CA MET A 96 19.44 -3.95 7.09
C MET A 96 18.64 -3.42 8.28
N MET A 97 19.30 -2.97 9.36
CA MET A 97 18.61 -2.35 10.49
C MET A 97 17.85 -1.09 10.08
N ILE A 98 18.44 -0.29 9.18
CA ILE A 98 17.77 0.89 8.59
C ILE A 98 16.54 0.46 7.78
N ASN A 99 16.64 -0.60 6.97
CA ASN A 99 15.51 -1.10 6.19
C ASN A 99 14.38 -1.65 7.07
N LEU A 100 14.73 -2.29 8.18
CA LEU A 100 13.78 -2.75 9.18
C LEU A 100 13.04 -1.56 9.81
N ALA A 101 13.78 -0.56 10.30
CA ALA A 101 13.19 0.64 10.89
C ALA A 101 12.28 1.37 9.90
N MET A 102 12.72 1.53 8.65
CA MET A 102 11.93 2.15 7.58
C MET A 102 10.65 1.38 7.29
N THR A 103 10.71 0.04 7.23
CA THR A 103 9.51 -0.76 6.98
C THR A 103 8.52 -0.67 8.13
N ILE A 104 8.99 -0.66 9.38
CA ILE A 104 8.14 -0.43 10.56
C ILE A 104 7.44 0.94 10.46
N ILE A 105 8.19 2.00 10.13
CA ILE A 105 7.63 3.34 9.92
C ILE A 105 6.57 3.30 8.81
N MET A 106 6.87 2.69 7.67
CA MET A 106 5.93 2.59 6.55
C MET A 106 4.65 1.84 6.94
N ILE A 107 4.74 0.73 7.68
CA ILE A 107 3.57 -0.01 8.18
C ILE A 107 2.72 0.86 9.11
N VAL A 108 3.36 1.57 10.05
CA VAL A 108 2.66 2.49 10.96
C VAL A 108 1.96 3.60 10.17
N LEU A 109 2.67 4.23 9.23
CA LEU A 109 2.09 5.26 8.37
C LEU A 109 0.93 4.72 7.52
N ASN A 110 1.06 3.51 6.97
CA ASN A 110 0.02 2.88 6.18
C ASN A 110 -1.27 2.69 7.00
N ASN A 111 -1.13 2.18 8.23
CA ASN A 111 -2.27 1.95 9.12
C ASN A 111 -2.91 3.27 9.60
N LEU A 112 -2.12 4.32 9.81
CA LEU A 112 -2.62 5.62 10.25
C LEU A 112 -3.31 6.40 9.12
N TYR A 113 -2.70 6.40 7.93
CA TYR A 113 -3.04 7.33 6.86
C TYR A 113 -3.81 6.68 5.72
N ALA A 114 -3.58 5.42 5.36
CA ALA A 114 -4.26 4.71 4.26
C ALA A 114 -5.47 3.89 4.73
N LYS A 115 -6.20 4.39 5.73
CA LYS A 115 -7.27 3.65 6.43
C LYS A 115 -8.56 3.44 5.63
N TYR A 116 -8.80 4.22 4.57
CA TYR A 116 -10.06 4.16 3.81
C TYR A 116 -10.02 3.22 2.60
N VAL A 117 -8.86 2.65 2.28
CA VAL A 117 -8.67 1.82 1.08
C VAL A 117 -9.66 0.64 1.04
N SER A 118 -9.90 -0.01 2.18
CA SER A 118 -10.87 -1.10 2.29
C SER A 118 -12.30 -0.67 1.94
N ALA A 119 -12.74 0.48 2.43
CA ALA A 119 -14.07 1.02 2.14
C ALA A 119 -14.23 1.38 0.65
N LEU A 120 -13.20 1.98 0.05
CA LEU A 120 -13.16 2.29 -1.39
C LEU A 120 -13.21 1.01 -2.24
N VAL A 121 -12.46 -0.04 -1.88
CA VAL A 121 -12.50 -1.32 -2.60
C VAL A 121 -13.88 -1.97 -2.49
N MET A 122 -14.48 -1.96 -1.30
CA MET A 122 -15.79 -2.55 -1.08
C MET A 122 -16.89 -1.82 -1.86
N ALA A 123 -16.88 -0.49 -1.89
CA ALA A 123 -17.87 0.30 -2.61
C ALA A 123 -17.88 -0.02 -4.12
N ILE A 124 -16.71 -0.14 -4.76
CA ILE A 124 -16.65 -0.48 -6.19
C ILE A 124 -17.03 -1.94 -6.47
N ALA A 125 -16.68 -2.87 -5.57
CA ALA A 125 -17.07 -4.27 -5.69
C ALA A 125 -18.60 -4.43 -5.63
N VAL A 126 -19.27 -3.73 -4.72
CA VAL A 126 -20.74 -3.74 -4.60
C VAL A 126 -21.39 -3.21 -5.88
N ILE A 127 -20.90 -2.07 -6.41
CA ILE A 127 -21.43 -1.51 -7.66
C ILE A 127 -21.24 -2.48 -8.83
N GLY A 128 -20.08 -3.14 -8.92
CA GLY A 128 -19.82 -4.14 -9.95
C GLY A 128 -20.79 -5.33 -9.87
N ILE A 129 -21.03 -5.87 -8.68
CA ILE A 129 -21.96 -7.00 -8.46
C ILE A 129 -23.41 -6.59 -8.78
N VAL A 130 -23.85 -5.43 -8.28
CA VAL A 130 -25.21 -4.93 -8.54
C VAL A 130 -25.41 -4.63 -10.02
N GLY A 131 -24.44 -3.97 -10.66
CA GLY A 131 -24.51 -3.68 -12.10
C GLY A 131 -24.57 -4.95 -12.95
N TRP A 132 -23.78 -5.97 -12.59
CA TRP A 132 -23.85 -7.29 -13.22
C TRP A 132 -25.21 -7.98 -13.00
N ALA A 133 -25.74 -7.92 -11.78
CA ALA A 133 -27.05 -8.51 -11.47
C ALA A 133 -28.19 -7.85 -12.25
N ILE A 134 -28.18 -6.51 -12.39
CA ILE A 134 -29.18 -5.78 -13.19
C ILE A 134 -29.05 -6.16 -14.67
N ALA A 135 -27.84 -6.19 -15.22
CA ALA A 135 -27.61 -6.51 -16.63
C ALA A 135 -28.10 -7.91 -17.02
N ASN A 136 -28.13 -8.85 -16.06
CA ASN A 136 -28.60 -10.22 -16.27
C ASN A 136 -30.01 -10.50 -15.73
N ALA A 137 -30.67 -9.52 -15.11
CA ALA A 137 -32.04 -9.69 -14.60
C ALA A 137 -33.08 -9.66 -15.74
N ASP A 138 -32.74 -9.03 -16.87
CA ASP A 138 -33.59 -8.88 -18.05
C ASP A 138 -33.19 -9.83 -19.22
N THR A 139 -32.24 -10.75 -18.99
CA THR A 139 -31.89 -11.87 -19.90
C THR A 139 -32.47 -13.18 -19.41
#